data_AF-A0A2K3LCP7-F1
#
_entry.id   AF-A0A2K3LCP7-F1
#
_cell.length_a   1.000
_cell.length_b   1.000
_cell.length_c   1.000
_cell.angle_alpha   90.00
_cell.angle_beta   90.00
_cell.angle_gamma   90.00
#
_symmetry.space_group_name_H-M   'P 1'
#
loop_
_entity.id
_entity.type
_entity.pdbx_description
1 polymer ?
#
loop_
_entity_poly.entity_id
_entity_poly.type
_entity_poly.pdbx_seq_one_letter_code
_entity_poly.pdbx_strand_id
1 'polypeptide(L)'
;MDFKGLGQIEKDLVPLLEEVCSIECQQKRSRKFREWAFTALGRVLYFFKTTKFKDLNDLACNDLQNFWEELEPFSFDLAWLEPRVQSALGMKNYLEKVKKVEKLKDNAVALELEIMRLKAKVVTLEVNLDAVRDLLKAEDFEERDLDAELGFVKPETCS
;
A
#
# COMPACT_ATOMS: atom_id res chain seq x y z
N MET A 1 31.72 -31.35 14.43
CA MET A 1 32.22 -30.42 15.46
C MET A 1 31.23 -30.50 16.61
N ASP A 2 31.64 -30.61 17.87
CA ASP A 2 30.64 -30.59 18.96
C ASP A 2 30.27 -29.13 19.24
N PHE A 3 29.08 -28.70 18.79
CA PHE A 3 28.59 -27.33 18.97
C PHE A 3 28.34 -26.97 20.45
N LYS A 4 28.46 -27.94 21.37
CA LYS A 4 28.38 -27.72 22.83
C LYS A 4 29.38 -26.69 23.39
N GLY A 5 30.44 -26.35 22.65
CA GLY A 5 31.43 -25.34 23.05
C GLY A 5 31.19 -23.92 22.50
N LEU A 6 30.27 -23.76 21.56
CA LEU A 6 29.77 -22.48 21.06
C LEU A 6 28.53 -22.16 21.89
N GLY A 7 28.55 -21.09 22.70
CA GLY A 7 27.43 -20.74 23.60
C GLY A 7 26.07 -20.86 22.92
N GLN A 8 25.05 -21.32 23.66
CA GLN A 8 23.69 -21.71 23.24
C GLN A 8 23.30 -21.33 21.79
N ILE A 9 23.82 -22.11 20.84
CA ILE A 9 23.27 -22.17 19.49
C ILE A 9 21.94 -22.92 19.61
N GLU A 10 20.87 -22.34 19.08
CA GLU A 10 19.57 -22.99 19.01
C GLU A 10 19.70 -24.35 18.33
N LYS A 11 19.19 -25.42 18.95
CA LYS A 11 19.38 -26.80 18.49
C LYS A 11 18.89 -27.03 17.05
N ASP A 12 17.89 -26.28 16.61
CA ASP A 12 17.33 -26.37 15.25
C ASP A 12 18.27 -25.80 14.17
N LEU A 13 19.24 -24.97 14.56
CA LEU A 13 20.25 -24.42 13.66
C LEU A 13 21.42 -25.39 13.46
N VAL A 14 21.59 -26.38 14.35
CA VAL A 14 22.71 -27.33 14.29
C VAL A 14 22.73 -28.16 13.00
N PRO A 15 21.62 -28.75 12.51
CA PRO A 15 21.62 -29.50 11.26
C PRO A 15 21.93 -28.62 10.04
N LEU A 16 21.40 -27.40 10.01
CA LEU A 16 21.70 -26.42 8.95
C LEU A 16 23.17 -26.01 8.96
N LEU A 17 23.79 -25.89 10.15
CA LEU A 17 25.21 -25.57 10.28
C LEU A 17 26.13 -26.74 9.90
N GLU A 18 25.69 -27.99 10.11
CA GLU A 18 26.42 -29.20 9.71
C GLU A 18 26.40 -29.43 8.20
N GLU A 19 25.32 -29.04 7.50
CA GLU A 19 25.20 -29.14 6.05
C GLU A 19 26.01 -28.07 5.29
N VAL A 20 26.17 -26.88 5.89
CA VAL A 20 26.74 -25.68 5.23
C VAL A 20 28.25 -25.56 5.39
N CYS A 21 28.83 -26.20 6.41
CA CYS A 21 30.26 -26.17 6.64
C CYS A 21 30.89 -27.51 6.26
N SER A 22 31.67 -27.53 5.17
CA SER A 22 32.90 -28.33 5.19
C SER A 22 33.75 -27.79 6.34
N ILE A 23 33.61 -28.43 7.50
CA ILE A 23 34.28 -28.10 8.76
C ILE A 23 35.79 -27.89 8.53
N GLU A 24 36.35 -28.56 7.53
CA GLU A 24 37.72 -28.43 7.04
C GLU A 24 38.15 -27.00 6.68
N CYS A 25 37.28 -26.18 6.07
CA CYS A 25 37.61 -24.80 5.66
C CYS A 25 37.93 -23.90 6.86
N GLN A 26 37.37 -24.22 8.04
CA GLN A 26 37.48 -23.44 9.26
C GLN A 26 38.38 -24.11 10.32
N GLN A 27 38.77 -25.38 10.14
CA GLN A 27 39.60 -26.13 11.10
C GLN A 27 40.97 -25.50 11.35
N LYS A 28 41.59 -24.92 10.32
CA LYS A 28 42.90 -24.26 10.41
C LYS A 28 42.86 -22.88 11.10
N ARG A 29 41.66 -22.33 11.35
CA ARG A 29 41.48 -21.00 11.94
C ARG A 29 41.46 -21.07 13.47
N SER A 30 41.66 -19.92 14.12
CA SER A 30 41.59 -19.84 15.58
C SER A 30 40.17 -20.13 16.08
N ARG A 31 40.05 -20.58 17.33
CA ARG A 31 38.75 -20.81 17.96
C ARG A 31 37.86 -19.55 17.93
N LYS A 32 38.43 -18.39 18.27
CA LYS A 32 37.71 -17.10 18.27
C LYS A 32 37.15 -16.75 16.89
N PHE A 33 37.94 -16.98 15.83
CA PHE A 33 37.49 -16.74 14.46
C PHE A 33 36.28 -17.60 14.11
N ARG A 34 36.31 -18.89 14.45
CA ARG A 34 35.18 -19.79 14.23
C ARG A 34 33.94 -19.35 15.00
N GLU A 35 34.09 -18.98 16.27
CA GLU A 35 32.98 -18.49 17.09
C GLU A 35 32.31 -17.27 16.46
N TRP A 36 33.09 -16.31 15.96
CA TRP A 36 32.57 -15.14 15.27
C TRP A 36 31.87 -15.50 13.97
N ALA A 37 32.49 -16.34 13.15
CA ALA A 37 31.93 -16.80 11.88
C ALA A 37 30.55 -17.44 12.07
N PHE A 38 30.45 -18.39 13.02
CA PHE A 38 29.20 -19.06 13.34
C PHE A 38 28.19 -18.14 14.01
N THR A 39 28.63 -17.14 14.77
CA THR A 39 27.73 -16.12 15.35
C THR A 39 27.11 -15.26 14.25
N ALA A 40 27.91 -14.79 13.29
CA ALA A 40 27.42 -14.00 12.16
C ALA A 40 26.41 -14.81 11.33
N LEU A 41 26.74 -16.06 11.00
CA LEU A 41 25.83 -16.95 10.26
C LEU A 41 24.55 -17.19 11.06
N GLY A 42 24.67 -17.47 12.36
CA GLY A 42 23.54 -17.69 13.25
C GLY A 42 22.57 -16.52 13.31
N ARG A 43 23.07 -15.27 13.28
CA ARG A 43 22.22 -14.05 13.25
C ARG A 43 21.35 -13.99 11.99
N VAL A 44 21.94 -14.26 10.82
CA VAL A 44 21.18 -14.29 9.56
C VAL A 44 20.11 -15.38 9.60
N LEU A 45 20.46 -16.57 10.05
CA LEU A 45 19.50 -17.69 10.14
C LEU A 45 18.38 -17.41 11.15
N TYR A 46 18.72 -16.87 12.30
CA TYR A 46 17.76 -16.49 13.34
C TYR A 46 16.81 -15.39 12.86
N PHE A 47 17.31 -14.42 12.10
CA PHE A 47 16.46 -13.41 11.46
C PHE A 47 15.39 -14.07 10.58
N PHE A 48 15.77 -15.00 9.70
CA PHE A 48 14.79 -15.70 8.86
C PHE A 48 13.85 -16.61 9.63
N LYS A 49 14.28 -17.15 10.77
CA LYS A 49 13.44 -17.98 11.64
C LYS A 49 12.35 -17.15 12.35
N THR A 50 12.68 -15.93 12.76
CA THR A 50 11.83 -15.13 13.65
C THR A 50 11.07 -14.01 12.95
N THR A 51 11.63 -13.45 11.88
CA THR A 51 11.02 -12.36 11.13
C THR A 51 10.02 -12.91 10.11
N LYS A 52 8.76 -12.50 10.22
CA LYS A 52 7.73 -12.82 9.22
C LYS A 52 7.74 -11.76 8.12
N PHE A 53 7.27 -12.15 6.93
CA PHE A 53 7.17 -11.24 5.78
C PHE A 53 6.45 -9.92 6.05
N LYS A 54 5.39 -9.94 6.85
CA LYS A 54 4.62 -8.74 7.22
C LYS A 54 5.38 -7.77 8.13
N ASP A 55 6.41 -8.26 8.81
CA ASP A 55 7.20 -7.51 9.79
C ASP A 55 8.49 -6.95 9.16
N LEU A 56 8.71 -7.20 7.86
CA LEU A 56 9.80 -6.60 7.09
C LEU A 56 9.55 -5.10 6.88
N ASN A 57 10.14 -4.30 7.75
CA ASN A 57 10.21 -2.85 7.66
C ASN A 57 11.65 -2.39 7.34
N ASP A 58 11.87 -1.07 7.24
CA ASP A 58 13.19 -0.51 6.94
C ASP A 58 14.27 -0.93 7.95
N LEU A 59 13.92 -0.96 9.23
CA LEU A 59 14.83 -1.36 10.29
C LEU A 59 15.23 -2.84 10.14
N ALA A 60 14.25 -3.72 9.95
CA ALA A 60 14.49 -5.15 9.76
C ALA A 60 15.31 -5.44 8.49
N CYS A 61 15.09 -4.69 7.41
CA CYS A 61 15.89 -4.82 6.19
C CYS A 61 17.33 -4.33 6.41
N ASN A 62 17.53 -3.22 7.13
CA ASN A 62 18.86 -2.73 7.49
C ASN A 62 19.59 -3.71 8.42
N ASP A 63 18.90 -4.28 9.40
CA ASP A 63 19.47 -5.29 10.30
C ASP A 63 19.92 -6.53 9.50
N LEU A 64 19.08 -7.02 8.59
CA LEU A 64 19.44 -8.13 7.70
C LEU A 64 20.65 -7.81 6.81
N GLN A 65 20.69 -6.60 6.24
CA GLN A 65 21.81 -6.12 5.43
C GLN A 65 23.11 -6.14 6.25
N ASN A 66 23.08 -5.58 7.46
CA ASN A 66 24.24 -5.56 8.36
C ASN A 66 24.70 -6.98 8.72
N PHE A 67 23.78 -7.89 9.05
CA PHE A 67 24.14 -9.28 9.37
C PHE A 67 24.75 -10.01 8.16
N TRP A 68 24.28 -9.70 6.96
CA TRP A 68 24.83 -10.28 5.73
C TRP A 68 26.23 -9.76 5.41
N GLU A 69 26.47 -8.46 5.57
CA GLU A 69 27.79 -7.84 5.40
C GLU A 69 28.79 -8.33 6.46
N GLU A 70 28.35 -8.52 7.71
CA GLU A 70 29.16 -9.14 8.76
C GLU A 70 29.58 -10.58 8.40
N LEU A 71 28.79 -11.28 7.59
CA LEU A 71 29.00 -12.68 7.25
C LEU A 71 29.98 -12.88 6.07
N GLU A 72 30.03 -11.92 5.16
CA GLU A 72 30.83 -11.96 3.91
C GLU A 72 32.32 -12.33 4.13
N PRO A 73 33.05 -11.80 5.13
CA PRO A 73 34.47 -12.07 5.32
C PRO A 73 34.80 -13.54 5.69
N PHE A 74 33.80 -14.31 6.13
CA PHE A 74 34.02 -15.67 6.66
C PHE A 74 34.10 -16.75 5.58
N SER A 75 33.91 -16.39 4.31
CA SER A 75 34.11 -17.28 3.15
C SER A 75 33.25 -18.56 3.18
N PHE A 76 32.05 -18.47 3.76
CA PHE A 76 31.09 -19.56 3.69
C PHE A 76 30.59 -19.75 2.25
N ASP A 77 30.22 -20.98 1.89
CA ASP A 77 29.39 -21.19 0.70
C ASP A 77 27.94 -20.82 1.07
N LEU A 78 27.51 -19.66 0.57
CA LEU A 78 26.21 -19.08 0.88
C LEU A 78 25.28 -19.07 -0.33
N ALA A 79 25.59 -19.82 -1.40
CA ALA A 79 24.79 -19.84 -2.63
C ALA A 79 23.32 -20.23 -2.39
N TRP A 80 23.04 -21.01 -1.34
CA TRP A 80 21.70 -21.43 -0.94
C TRP A 80 20.93 -20.36 -0.12
N LEU A 81 21.63 -19.44 0.53
CA LEU A 81 21.06 -18.42 1.42
C LEU A 81 20.94 -17.06 0.73
N GLU A 82 21.89 -16.74 -0.15
CA GLU A 82 21.94 -15.47 -0.87
C GLU A 82 20.63 -15.13 -1.60
N PRO A 83 19.98 -16.04 -2.36
CA PRO A 83 18.70 -15.72 -3.01
C PRO A 83 17.60 -15.32 -2.01
N ARG A 84 17.60 -15.90 -0.80
CA ARG A 84 16.62 -15.60 0.25
C ARG A 84 16.87 -14.21 0.84
N VAL A 85 18.13 -13.86 1.05
CA VAL A 85 18.56 -12.53 1.51
C VAL A 85 18.18 -11.47 0.49
N GLN A 86 18.55 -11.65 -0.77
CA GLN A 86 18.21 -10.71 -1.84
C GLN A 86 16.69 -10.56 -2.00
N SER A 87 15.94 -11.66 -1.90
CA SER A 87 14.47 -11.60 -1.95
C SER A 87 13.88 -10.82 -0.78
N ALA A 88 14.39 -11.00 0.45
CA ALA A 88 13.89 -10.28 1.63
C ALA A 88 14.20 -8.78 1.55
N LEU A 89 15.41 -8.42 1.11
CA LEU A 89 15.81 -7.02 0.89
C LEU A 89 14.99 -6.37 -0.23
N GLY A 90 14.67 -7.10 -1.29
CA GLY A 90 13.82 -6.64 -2.39
C GLY A 90 12.33 -6.53 -2.03
N MET A 91 11.86 -7.26 -1.01
CA MET A 91 10.46 -7.31 -0.59
C MET A 91 9.95 -5.97 -0.05
N LYS A 92 10.84 -5.10 0.43
CA LYS A 92 10.53 -3.71 0.82
C LYS A 92 9.71 -2.99 -0.26
N ASN A 93 10.19 -3.04 -1.51
CA ASN A 93 9.54 -2.36 -2.64
C ASN A 93 8.15 -2.96 -2.95
N TYR A 94 7.98 -4.26 -2.71
CA TYR A 94 6.69 -4.92 -2.91
C TYR A 94 5.67 -4.49 -1.84
N LEU A 95 6.05 -4.48 -0.56
CA LEU A 95 5.14 -4.12 0.54
C LEU A 95 4.68 -2.66 0.44
N GLU A 96 5.56 -1.74 0.04
CA GLU A 96 5.17 -0.35 -0.24
C GLU A 96 4.15 -0.24 -1.38
N LYS A 97 4.33 -1.03 -2.46
CA LYS A 97 3.38 -1.07 -3.58
C LYS A 97 2.03 -1.60 -3.13
N VAL A 98 2.00 -2.66 -2.30
CA VAL A 98 0.75 -3.22 -1.74
C VAL A 98 0.00 -2.15 -0.94
N LYS A 99 0.68 -1.43 -0.04
CA LYS A 99 0.06 -0.33 0.72
C LYS A 99 -0.49 0.78 -0.17
N LYS A 100 0.23 1.14 -1.23
CA LYS A 100 -0.25 2.13 -2.22
C LYS A 100 -1.51 1.65 -2.94
N VAL A 101 -1.53 0.39 -3.36
CA VAL A 101 -2.69 -0.22 -4.03
C VAL A 101 -3.90 -0.26 -3.10
N GLU A 102 -3.72 -0.60 -1.83
CA GLU A 102 -4.79 -0.61 -0.83
C GLU A 102 -5.41 0.78 -0.65
N LYS A 103 -4.58 1.83 -0.50
CA LYS A 103 -5.05 3.22 -0.45
C LYS A 103 -5.78 3.65 -1.73
N LEU A 104 -5.30 3.23 -2.90
CA LEU A 104 -5.96 3.52 -4.18
C LEU A 104 -7.32 2.84 -4.28
N LYS A 105 -7.45 1.61 -3.76
CA LYS A 105 -8.71 0.88 -3.70
C LYS A 105 -9.74 1.62 -2.84
N ASP A 106 -9.33 2.09 -1.66
CA ASP A 106 -10.22 2.87 -0.78
C ASP A 106 -10.68 4.17 -1.45
N ASN A 107 -9.77 4.88 -2.12
CA ASN A 107 -10.09 6.07 -2.89
C ASN A 107 -11.07 5.78 -4.05
N ALA A 108 -10.90 4.66 -4.74
CA ALA A 108 -11.79 4.26 -5.83
C ALA A 108 -13.23 4.02 -5.33
N VAL A 109 -13.37 3.32 -4.18
CA VAL A 109 -14.68 3.11 -3.54
C VAL A 109 -15.32 4.45 -3.13
N ALA A 110 -14.55 5.38 -2.56
CA ALA A 110 -15.05 6.69 -2.18
C ALA A 110 -15.54 7.49 -3.40
N LEU A 111 -14.81 7.45 -4.51
CA LEU A 111 -15.21 8.10 -5.77
C LEU A 111 -16.48 7.47 -6.36
N GLU A 112 -16.62 6.14 -6.29
CA GLU A 112 -17.80 5.44 -6.77
C GLU A 112 -19.06 5.86 -6.00
N LEU A 113 -18.97 5.96 -4.67
CA LEU A 113 -20.07 6.47 -3.83
C LEU A 113 -20.42 7.92 -4.17
N GLU A 114 -19.42 8.76 -4.42
CA GLU A 114 -19.65 10.17 -4.80
C GLU A 114 -20.31 10.29 -6.18
N ILE A 115 -19.93 9.44 -7.14
CA ILE A 115 -20.60 9.35 -8.44
C ILE A 115 -22.08 8.96 -8.27
N MET A 116 -22.38 7.97 -7.43
CA MET A 116 -23.77 7.56 -7.15
C MET A 116 -24.57 8.71 -6.53
N ARG A 117 -23.97 9.43 -5.57
CA ARG A 117 -24.58 10.60 -4.94
C ARG A 117 -24.88 11.71 -5.94
N LEU A 118 -23.93 12.03 -6.82
CA LEU A 118 -24.11 13.07 -7.84
C LEU A 118 -25.17 12.66 -8.88
N LYS A 119 -25.20 11.40 -9.31
CA LYS A 119 -26.25 10.88 -10.20
C LYS A 119 -27.64 11.05 -9.58
N ALA A 120 -27.82 10.73 -8.30
CA ALA A 120 -29.10 10.93 -7.61
C ALA A 120 -29.53 12.40 -7.59
N LYS A 121 -28.60 13.33 -7.37
CA LYS A 121 -28.87 14.77 -7.42
C LYS A 121 -29.27 15.25 -8.80
N VAL A 122 -28.63 14.75 -9.86
CA VAL A 122 -28.98 15.09 -11.25
C VAL A 122 -30.43 14.68 -11.54
N VAL A 123 -30.81 13.44 -11.20
CA VAL A 123 -32.20 12.97 -11.37
C VAL A 123 -33.20 13.85 -10.62
N THR A 124 -32.87 14.27 -9.39
CA THR A 124 -33.74 15.18 -8.62
C THR A 124 -33.86 16.55 -9.29
N LEU A 125 -32.76 17.10 -9.79
CA LEU A 125 -32.77 18.40 -10.48
C LEU A 125 -33.53 18.35 -11.81
N GLU A 126 -33.41 17.26 -12.57
CA GLU A 126 -34.16 17.04 -13.81
C GLU A 126 -35.68 17.04 -13.54
N VAL A 127 -36.13 16.28 -12.53
CA VAL A 127 -37.55 16.26 -12.12
C VAL A 127 -38.04 17.64 -11.68
N ASN A 128 -37.24 18.37 -10.89
CA ASN A 128 -37.60 19.72 -10.48
C ASN A 128 -37.69 20.68 -11.68
N LEU A 129 -36.79 20.55 -12.65
CA LEU A 129 -36.78 21.39 -13.84
C LEU A 129 -38.00 21.13 -14.73
N ASP A 130 -38.38 19.86 -14.90
CA ASP A 130 -39.59 19.49 -15.63
C ASP A 130 -40.85 20.02 -14.92
N ALA A 131 -40.92 19.91 -13.60
CA ALA A 131 -42.03 20.48 -12.83
C ALA A 131 -42.16 22.01 -13.00
N VAL A 132 -41.03 22.74 -12.96
CA VAL A 132 -41.01 24.19 -13.23
C VAL A 132 -41.47 24.51 -14.65
N ARG A 133 -41.06 23.70 -15.63
CA ARG A 133 -41.48 23.88 -17.03
C ARG A 133 -42.98 23.66 -17.19
N ASP A 134 -43.55 22.67 -16.51
CA ASP A 134 -44.98 22.39 -16.56
C ASP A 134 -45.79 23.48 -15.85
N LEU A 135 -45.29 24.01 -14.72
CA LEU A 135 -45.88 25.18 -14.06
C LEU A 135 -45.89 26.41 -14.99
N LEU A 136 -44.78 26.70 -15.68
CA LEU A 136 -44.70 27.83 -16.61
C LEU A 136 -45.67 27.71 -17.79
N LYS A 137 -45.96 26.48 -18.25
CA LYS A 137 -46.98 26.26 -19.29
C LYS A 137 -48.41 26.40 -18.77
N ALA A 138 -48.63 26.11 -17.48
CA ALA A 138 -49.94 26.20 -16.85
C ALA A 138 -50.26 27.63 -16.42
N GLU A 139 -49.26 28.39 -15.99
CA GLU A 139 -49.30 29.85 -15.85
C GLU A 139 -49.06 30.48 -17.22
N ASP A 140 -50.09 30.48 -18.07
CA ASP A 140 -50.11 31.23 -19.33
C ASP A 140 -49.88 32.73 -18.98
N PHE A 141 -48.62 33.15 -18.90
CA PHE A 141 -48.25 34.56 -18.82
C PHE A 141 -48.57 35.15 -20.18
N GLU A 142 -49.84 35.50 -20.40
CA GLU A 142 -50.19 36.40 -21.49
C GLU A 142 -49.42 37.70 -21.28
N GLU A 143 -48.50 37.96 -22.20
CA GLU A 143 -47.87 39.26 -22.36
C GLU A 143 -48.99 40.27 -22.63
N ARG A 144 -49.45 40.97 -21.58
CA ARG A 144 -50.42 42.05 -21.73
C ARG A 144 -49.77 43.16 -22.54
N ASP A 145 -50.22 43.34 -23.77
CA ASP A 145 -49.87 44.47 -24.61
C ASP A 145 -50.28 45.77 -23.90
N LEU A 146 -49.28 46.52 -23.42
CA LEU A 146 -49.48 47.80 -22.73
C LEU A 146 -49.81 48.94 -23.71
N ASP A 147 -49.71 48.71 -25.02
CA ASP A 147 -50.03 49.69 -26.07
C ASP A 147 -51.47 49.57 -26.59
N ALA A 148 -52.32 48.72 -25.98
CA ALA A 148 -53.74 48.64 -26.32
C ALA A 148 -54.44 49.99 -26.06
N GLU A 149 -54.81 50.67 -27.14
CA GLU A 149 -55.38 52.02 -27.14
C GLU A 149 -56.62 52.11 -26.24
N LEU A 150 -56.53 52.86 -25.14
CA LEU A 150 -57.66 53.15 -24.26
C LEU A 150 -58.65 54.02 -25.03
N GLY A 151 -59.72 53.40 -25.54
CA GLY A 151 -60.82 54.06 -26.23
C GLY A 151 -61.56 55.05 -25.33
N PHE A 152 -61.05 56.28 -25.23
CA PHE A 152 -61.79 57.39 -24.65
C PHE A 152 -62.90 57.80 -25.61
N VAL A 153 -64.12 57.33 -25.34
CA VAL A 153 -65.33 57.84 -26.01
C VAL A 153 -65.54 59.28 -25.56
N LYS A 154 -65.37 60.23 -26.48
CA LYS A 154 -65.70 61.65 -26.29
C LYS A 154 -67.22 61.79 -26.12
N PRO A 155 -67.74 62.50 -25.09
CA PRO A 155 -69.16 62.77 -24.99
C PRO A 155 -69.57 63.75 -26.10
N GLU A 156 -70.58 63.38 -26.87
CA GLU A 156 -71.22 64.25 -27.86
C GLU A 156 -71.86 65.45 -27.15
N THR A 157 -71.60 66.65 -27.68
CA THR A 157 -72.19 67.90 -27.22
C THR A 157 -73.63 68.01 -27.73
N CYS A 158 -74.62 68.02 -26.82
CA CYS A 158 -75.99 68.41 -27.17
C CYS A 158 -76.09 69.93 -27.34
N SER A 159 -76.72 70.34 -28.45
CA SER A 159 -77.02 71.73 -28.85
C SER A 159 -78.08 72.40 -27.99
#